data_AF-A0A8J7MQJ2-F1
#
_entry.id   AF-A0A8J7MQJ2-F1
#
_cell.length_a   1.000
_cell.length_b   1.000
_cell.length_c   1.000
_cell.angle_alpha   90.00
_cell.angle_beta   90.00
_cell.angle_gamma   90.00
#
_symmetry.space_group_name_H-M   'P 1'
#
loop_
_entity.id
_entity.type
_entity.pdbx_description
1 polymer ?
#
loop_
_entity_poly.entity_id
_entity_poly.type
_entity_poly.pdbx_seq_one_letter_code
_entity_poly.pdbx_strand_id
1 'polypeptide(L)'
;MLLATPALAGGTLQGRLVTLNTLTYDDPAQPLLESRGQTVRVDDGIEFGMGPEGGQNGLDVVPVTIEILPNRIEIGYETGAGSFWPATFNGYVLRFAADCALFTAAHVDAATTTMAVSDADLRVTNNAIFINVAGREFGPKAHLAIDLAVSECLLG
;
A
#
# COMPACT_ATOMS: atom_id res chain seq x y z
N MET A 1 -31.28 22.84 -14.89
CA MET A 1 -31.31 22.19 -13.58
C MET A 1 -29.98 21.48 -13.42
N LEU A 2 -29.00 22.15 -12.82
CA LEU A 2 -27.64 21.63 -12.66
C LEU A 2 -27.62 20.85 -11.34
N LEU A 3 -27.56 19.53 -11.40
CA LEU A 3 -27.36 18.70 -10.22
C LEU A 3 -25.89 18.84 -9.81
N ALA A 4 -25.62 19.66 -8.80
CA ALA A 4 -24.34 19.64 -8.12
C ALA A 4 -24.25 18.30 -7.37
N THR A 5 -23.45 17.38 -7.89
CA THR A 5 -22.96 16.25 -7.11
C THR A 5 -22.16 16.80 -5.92
N PRO A 6 -22.41 16.36 -4.68
CA PRO A 6 -21.48 16.65 -3.61
C PRO A 6 -20.17 15.93 -3.98
N ALA A 7 -19.17 16.68 -4.43
CA ALA A 7 -17.81 16.20 -4.37
C ALA A 7 -17.55 15.88 -2.90
N LEU A 8 -17.16 14.65 -2.60
CA LEU A 8 -16.47 14.37 -1.36
C LEU A 8 -15.25 15.29 -1.37
N ALA A 9 -15.31 16.38 -0.60
CA ALA A 9 -14.21 17.33 -0.46
C ALA A 9 -13.08 16.62 0.30
N GLY A 10 -12.22 15.96 -0.47
CA GLY A 10 -11.05 15.23 -0.04
C GLY A 10 -9.96 15.39 -1.10
N GLY A 11 -8.70 15.32 -0.69
CA GLY A 11 -7.56 15.41 -1.59
C GLY A 11 -7.45 14.22 -2.52
N THR A 12 -6.42 14.25 -3.38
CA THR A 12 -6.10 13.17 -4.32
C THR A 12 -4.64 12.77 -4.24
N LEU A 13 -4.38 11.48 -4.44
CA LEU A 13 -3.05 10.90 -4.61
C LEU A 13 -2.51 11.05 -6.04
N GLN A 14 -3.37 11.34 -7.02
CA GLN A 14 -2.97 11.50 -8.42
C GLN A 14 -1.86 12.54 -8.56
N GLY A 15 -0.83 12.21 -9.33
CA GLY A 15 0.31 13.09 -9.59
C GLY A 15 1.28 13.23 -8.43
N ARG A 16 1.06 12.60 -7.27
CA ARG A 16 1.99 12.60 -6.14
C ARG A 16 3.16 11.65 -6.39
N LEU A 17 4.32 11.97 -5.84
CA LEU A 17 5.43 11.01 -5.79
C LEU A 17 5.24 10.09 -4.61
N VAL A 18 5.43 8.79 -4.83
CA VAL A 18 5.32 7.75 -3.83
C VAL A 18 6.51 6.80 -3.93
N THR A 19 7.10 6.47 -2.79
CA THR A 19 8.13 5.46 -2.63
C THR A 19 7.52 4.23 -1.98
N LEU A 20 7.64 3.08 -2.64
CA LEU A 20 7.26 1.78 -2.09
C LEU A 20 8.49 1.07 -1.56
N ASN A 21 8.43 0.60 -0.31
CA ASN A 21 9.38 -0.37 0.25
C ASN A 21 8.62 -1.65 0.68
N THR A 22 9.28 -2.80 0.52
CA THR A 22 8.91 -4.05 1.19
C THR A 22 9.73 -4.15 2.47
N LEU A 23 9.07 -4.45 3.58
CA LEU A 23 9.70 -4.46 4.90
C LEU A 23 9.20 -5.65 5.72
N THR A 24 10.14 -6.36 6.35
CA THR A 24 9.87 -7.46 7.27
C THR A 24 10.69 -7.31 8.54
N TYR A 25 10.06 -7.33 9.71
CA TYR A 25 10.74 -7.29 11.00
C TYR A 25 9.90 -7.88 12.14
N ASP A 26 10.60 -8.36 13.18
CA ASP A 26 10.04 -8.52 14.53
C ASP A 26 10.44 -7.38 15.46
N ASP A 27 11.64 -6.85 15.28
CA ASP A 27 12.14 -5.62 15.91
C ASP A 27 12.43 -4.58 14.81
N PRO A 28 11.74 -3.42 14.79
CA PRO A 28 11.98 -2.41 13.75
C PRO A 28 13.40 -1.84 13.75
N ALA A 29 14.18 -2.00 14.84
CA ALA A 29 15.58 -1.62 14.87
C ALA A 29 16.52 -2.62 14.16
N GLN A 30 16.02 -3.83 13.85
CA GLN A 30 16.76 -4.92 13.24
C GLN A 30 15.91 -5.61 12.16
N PRO A 31 15.68 -4.95 11.00
CA PRO A 31 14.84 -5.52 9.95
C PRO A 31 15.46 -6.79 9.35
N LEU A 32 14.61 -7.78 9.10
CA LEU A 32 14.97 -9.02 8.41
C LEU A 32 15.09 -8.80 6.90
N LEU A 33 14.24 -7.92 6.35
CA LEU A 33 14.27 -7.49 4.96
C LEU A 33 13.82 -6.04 4.89
N GLU A 34 14.57 -5.22 4.16
CA GLU A 34 14.15 -3.88 3.74
C GLU A 34 14.58 -3.70 2.28
N SER A 35 13.61 -3.54 1.37
CA SER A 35 13.93 -3.29 -0.03
C SER A 35 14.50 -1.89 -0.20
N ARG A 36 15.30 -1.69 -1.26
CA ARG A 36 15.93 -0.38 -1.57
C ARG A 36 14.91 0.74 -1.80
N GLY A 37 13.67 0.36 -2.12
CA GLY A 37 12.57 1.24 -2.41
C GLY A 37 12.56 1.70 -3.87
N GLN A 38 11.36 1.80 -4.43
CA GLN A 38 11.14 2.34 -5.77
C GLN A 38 10.26 3.58 -5.67
N THR A 39 10.65 4.67 -6.32
CA THR A 39 9.86 5.91 -6.36
C THR A 39 9.25 6.10 -7.74
N VAL A 40 7.94 6.35 -7.77
CA VAL A 40 7.18 6.65 -8.99
C VAL A 40 6.24 7.83 -8.75
N ARG A 41 5.69 8.37 -9.84
CA ARG A 41 4.57 9.32 -9.78
C ARG A 41 3.29 8.52 -9.97
N VAL A 42 2.29 8.75 -9.12
CA VAL A 42 0.94 8.18 -9.28
C VAL A 42 0.31 8.74 -10.55
N ASP A 43 -0.11 7.85 -11.44
CA ASP A 43 -0.80 8.18 -12.67
C ASP A 43 -1.88 7.12 -12.98
N ASP A 44 -2.43 7.10 -14.18
CA ASP A 44 -3.37 6.05 -14.56
C ASP A 44 -2.66 4.68 -14.71
N GLY A 45 -3.12 3.66 -13.98
CA GLY A 45 -2.69 2.26 -14.09
C GLY A 45 -1.77 1.79 -12.95
N ILE A 46 -1.01 0.73 -13.18
CA ILE A 46 -0.16 0.09 -12.15
C ILE A 46 1.12 0.91 -11.90
N GLU A 47 1.30 1.41 -10.67
CA GLU A 47 2.51 2.09 -10.22
C GLU A 47 3.69 1.15 -9.96
N PHE A 48 3.42 -0.03 -9.40
CA PHE A 48 4.46 -0.97 -9.00
C PHE A 48 4.13 -2.38 -9.47
N GLY A 49 4.96 -2.94 -10.35
CA GLY A 49 5.03 -4.37 -10.63
C GLY A 49 6.34 -4.91 -10.09
N MET A 50 6.35 -5.42 -8.86
CA MET A 50 7.55 -5.95 -8.23
C MET A 50 7.72 -7.43 -8.57
N GLY A 51 8.95 -7.82 -8.90
CA GLY A 51 9.37 -9.22 -8.97
C GLY A 51 10.30 -9.57 -7.81
N PRO A 52 10.82 -10.81 -7.75
CA PRO A 52 11.81 -11.20 -6.76
C PRO A 52 13.07 -10.33 -6.89
N GLU A 53 13.64 -9.89 -5.77
CA GLU A 53 14.79 -8.97 -5.72
C GLU A 53 16.12 -9.68 -5.43
N GLY A 54 16.09 -11.01 -5.24
CA GLY A 54 17.26 -11.78 -4.81
C GLY A 54 17.35 -11.78 -3.30
N GLY A 55 16.87 -12.88 -2.71
CA GLY A 55 16.53 -12.93 -1.30
C GLY A 55 17.60 -12.43 -0.31
N GLN A 56 17.13 -11.72 0.71
CA GLN A 56 17.88 -11.26 1.88
C GLN A 56 17.51 -12.11 3.08
N ASN A 57 18.49 -12.66 3.81
CA ASN A 57 18.25 -13.50 4.99
C ASN A 57 17.29 -14.69 4.75
N GLY A 58 17.26 -15.23 3.53
CA GLY A 58 16.36 -16.32 3.14
C GLY A 58 14.92 -15.89 2.81
N LEU A 59 14.63 -14.59 2.85
CA LEU A 59 13.36 -13.99 2.42
C LEU A 59 13.54 -13.30 1.07
N ASP A 60 12.54 -13.38 0.20
CA ASP A 60 12.52 -12.62 -1.05
C ASP A 60 11.18 -11.90 -1.18
N VAL A 61 11.14 -10.88 -2.05
CA VAL A 61 9.93 -10.11 -2.33
C VAL A 61 8.96 -11.01 -3.11
N VAL A 62 7.74 -11.13 -2.57
CA VAL A 62 6.63 -11.80 -3.27
C VAL A 62 6.22 -10.92 -4.46
N PRO A 63 6.13 -11.48 -5.69
CA PRO A 63 5.66 -10.73 -6.84
C PRO A 63 4.30 -10.12 -6.59
N VAL A 64 4.17 -8.82 -6.83
CA VAL A 64 2.96 -8.04 -6.50
C VAL A 64 2.76 -6.91 -7.50
N THR A 65 1.50 -6.64 -7.81
CA THR A 65 1.07 -5.42 -8.50
C THR A 65 0.40 -4.49 -7.52
N ILE A 66 0.75 -3.20 -7.57
CA ILE A 66 0.11 -2.14 -6.77
C ILE A 66 -0.30 -1.02 -7.71
N GLU A 67 -1.59 -0.73 -7.69
CA GLU A 67 -2.23 0.41 -8.36
C GLU A 67 -2.76 1.39 -7.31
N ILE A 68 -2.55 2.68 -7.55
CA ILE A 68 -2.86 3.77 -6.64
C ILE A 68 -3.82 4.71 -7.35
N LEU A 69 -5.09 4.56 -7.02
CA LEU A 69 -6.17 5.43 -7.47
C LEU A 69 -6.18 6.74 -6.64
N PRO A 70 -6.99 7.75 -7.02
CA PRO A 70 -7.04 9.03 -6.31
C PRO A 70 -7.18 8.97 -4.79
N ASN A 71 -7.86 7.95 -4.26
CA ASN A 71 -8.12 7.75 -2.84
C ASN A 71 -8.15 6.26 -2.44
N ARG A 72 -7.49 5.39 -3.20
CA ARG A 72 -7.52 3.95 -2.97
C ARG A 72 -6.22 3.30 -3.44
N ILE A 73 -5.81 2.24 -2.77
CA ILE A 73 -4.71 1.37 -3.18
C ILE A 73 -5.30 -0.01 -3.45
N GLU A 74 -5.00 -0.57 -4.61
CA GLU A 74 -5.31 -1.95 -4.98
C GLU A 74 -4.03 -2.77 -5.10
N ILE A 75 -4.02 -3.95 -4.50
CA ILE A 75 -2.87 -4.85 -4.45
C ILE A 75 -3.29 -6.22 -4.97
N GLY A 76 -2.54 -6.73 -5.94
CA GLY A 76 -2.78 -8.02 -6.58
C GLY A 76 -1.54 -8.91 -6.65
N TYR A 77 -1.78 -10.22 -6.76
CA TYR A 77 -0.73 -11.25 -6.78
C TYR A 77 -0.90 -12.19 -7.98
N GLU A 78 -0.61 -11.71 -9.18
CA GLU A 78 -0.93 -12.44 -10.41
C GLU A 78 -0.17 -13.76 -10.58
N THR A 79 1.02 -13.88 -9.96
CA THR A 79 1.89 -15.04 -10.11
C THR A 79 2.38 -15.58 -8.77
N GLY A 80 2.62 -16.90 -8.73
CA GLY A 80 2.97 -17.60 -7.50
C GLY A 80 1.79 -17.77 -6.55
N ALA A 81 1.97 -18.58 -5.51
CA ALA A 81 1.02 -18.73 -4.41
C ALA A 81 1.77 -19.23 -3.17
N GLY A 82 1.28 -18.88 -1.99
CA GLY A 82 1.90 -19.29 -0.74
C GLY A 82 1.41 -18.46 0.43
N SER A 83 2.22 -18.38 1.47
CA SER A 83 1.95 -17.55 2.64
C SER A 83 3.12 -16.62 2.90
N PHE A 84 2.82 -15.40 3.31
CA PHE A 84 3.84 -14.47 3.79
C PHE A 84 4.48 -15.00 5.07
N TRP A 85 5.79 -14.81 5.18
CA TRP A 85 6.52 -15.15 6.41
C TRP A 85 5.87 -14.47 7.63
N PRO A 86 5.58 -15.20 8.72
CA PRO A 86 5.00 -14.62 9.91
C PRO A 86 6.05 -13.78 10.65
N ALA A 87 5.69 -12.53 10.97
CA ALA A 87 6.51 -11.60 11.72
C ALA A 87 5.60 -10.54 12.37
N THR A 88 6.17 -9.70 13.24
CA THR A 88 5.45 -8.54 13.79
C THR A 88 4.97 -7.60 12.67
N PHE A 89 5.82 -7.35 11.68
CA PHE A 89 5.44 -6.70 10.44
C PHE A 89 6.05 -7.43 9.25
N ASN A 90 5.23 -7.72 8.24
CA ASN A 90 5.70 -8.17 6.94
C ASN A 90 4.75 -7.62 5.88
N GLY A 91 5.22 -6.69 5.06
CA GLY A 91 4.39 -6.12 4.01
C GLY A 91 4.96 -4.85 3.41
N TYR A 92 4.07 -3.93 3.08
CA TYR A 92 4.38 -2.79 2.24
C TYR A 92 4.34 -1.49 3.01
N VAL A 93 5.26 -0.60 2.67
CA VAL A 93 5.28 0.77 3.16
C VAL A 93 5.27 1.70 1.97
N LEU A 94 4.15 2.41 1.78
CA LEU A 94 4.05 3.46 0.76
C LEU A 94 4.25 4.80 1.43
N ARG A 95 5.31 5.52 1.06
CA ARG A 95 5.65 6.85 1.57
C ARG A 95 5.49 7.87 0.47
N PHE A 96 4.61 8.82 0.64
CA PHE A 96 4.38 9.88 -0.30
C PHE A 96 5.29 11.08 0.01
N ALA A 97 5.81 11.71 -1.03
CA ALA A 97 6.49 12.99 -0.91
C ALA A 97 5.48 14.00 -0.35
N ALA A 98 5.75 14.52 0.85
CA ALA A 98 4.79 15.30 1.61
C ALA A 98 5.06 16.79 1.44
N ASP A 99 4.11 17.49 0.83
CA ASP A 99 4.02 18.96 0.91
C ASP A 99 2.97 19.41 1.94
N CYS A 100 2.11 18.48 2.39
CA CYS A 100 1.04 18.62 3.38
C CYS A 100 0.77 17.24 4.02
N ALA A 101 0.11 17.16 5.18
CA ALA A 101 -0.28 15.87 5.76
C ALA A 101 -1.34 15.21 4.87
N LEU A 102 -0.96 14.14 4.16
CA LEU A 102 -1.75 13.50 3.11
C LEU A 102 -2.82 12.58 3.67
N PHE A 103 -2.55 11.80 4.72
CA PHE A 103 -3.49 10.79 5.22
C PHE A 103 -4.11 11.18 6.56
N THR A 104 -5.42 10.96 6.68
CA THR A 104 -6.17 11.11 7.94
C THR A 104 -6.74 9.79 8.44
N ALA A 105 -7.03 8.85 7.53
CA ALA A 105 -7.49 7.51 7.83
C ALA A 105 -7.22 6.56 6.65
N ALA A 106 -7.25 5.26 6.93
CA ALA A 106 -7.24 4.19 5.95
C ALA A 106 -8.17 3.06 6.41
N HIS A 107 -8.89 2.45 5.47
CA HIS A 107 -9.83 1.37 5.74
C HIS A 107 -9.71 0.28 4.67
N VAL A 108 -9.79 -0.97 5.09
CA VAL A 108 -9.90 -2.11 4.17
C VAL A 108 -11.32 -2.16 3.61
N ASP A 109 -11.44 -2.14 2.29
CA ASP A 109 -12.70 -2.45 1.61
C ASP A 109 -12.94 -3.96 1.67
N ALA A 110 -13.68 -4.40 2.69
CA ALA A 110 -14.01 -5.80 2.91
C ALA A 110 -14.88 -6.41 1.80
N ALA A 111 -15.56 -5.60 0.98
CA ALA A 111 -16.39 -6.12 -0.11
C ALA A 111 -15.54 -6.55 -1.33
N THR A 112 -14.37 -5.94 -1.52
CA THR A 112 -13.47 -6.20 -2.65
C THR A 112 -12.22 -6.98 -2.24
N THR A 113 -11.84 -6.92 -0.96
CA THR A 113 -10.69 -7.65 -0.42
C THR A 113 -11.00 -9.13 -0.24
N THR A 114 -10.13 -10.00 -0.74
CA THR A 114 -10.24 -11.46 -0.58
C THR A 114 -9.27 -12.02 0.45
N MET A 115 -8.23 -11.25 0.81
CA MET A 115 -7.27 -11.62 1.85
C MET A 115 -7.86 -11.45 3.24
N ALA A 116 -7.38 -12.23 4.21
CA ALA A 116 -7.78 -12.10 5.62
C ALA A 116 -7.09 -10.89 6.29
N VAL A 117 -7.35 -9.68 5.81
CA VAL A 117 -6.76 -8.42 6.29
C VAL A 117 -7.89 -7.51 6.80
N SER A 118 -7.59 -6.70 7.81
CA SER A 118 -8.53 -5.75 8.43
C SER A 118 -7.86 -4.41 8.71
N ASP A 119 -8.63 -3.41 9.13
CA ASP A 119 -8.09 -2.09 9.53
C ASP A 119 -7.01 -2.17 10.61
N ALA A 120 -7.04 -3.21 11.46
CA ALA A 120 -6.01 -3.42 12.49
C ALA A 120 -4.63 -3.79 11.90
N ASP A 121 -4.59 -4.24 10.65
CA ASP A 121 -3.36 -4.54 9.91
C ASP A 121 -2.81 -3.30 9.17
N LEU A 122 -3.54 -2.18 9.20
CA LEU A 122 -3.15 -0.92 8.61
C LEU A 122 -2.61 0.04 9.68
N ARG A 123 -1.56 0.78 9.33
CA ARG A 123 -1.12 1.92 10.12
C ARG A 123 -0.77 3.08 9.21
N VAL A 124 -1.39 4.23 9.47
CA VAL A 124 -1.09 5.47 8.76
C VAL A 124 -0.23 6.41 9.61
N THR A 125 0.63 7.16 8.95
CA THR A 125 1.23 8.39 9.44
C THR A 125 0.82 9.52 8.50
N ASN A 126 1.27 10.76 8.76
CA ASN A 126 0.92 11.92 7.93
C ASN A 126 1.16 11.70 6.42
N ASN A 127 2.19 10.96 6.02
CA ASN A 127 2.57 10.78 4.62
C ASN A 127 2.92 9.33 4.26
N ALA A 128 2.60 8.37 5.12
CA ALA A 128 2.87 6.98 4.82
C ALA A 128 1.73 6.07 5.28
N ILE A 129 1.54 4.99 4.55
CA ILE A 129 0.71 3.86 4.96
C ILE A 129 1.58 2.61 5.04
N PHE A 130 1.39 1.89 6.13
CA PHE A 130 1.98 0.58 6.40
C PHE A 130 0.86 -0.45 6.29
N ILE A 131 1.07 -1.45 5.45
CA ILE A 131 0.10 -2.49 5.14
C ILE A 131 0.72 -3.81 5.56
N ASN A 132 0.25 -4.39 6.67
CA ASN A 132 0.78 -5.63 7.19
C ASN A 132 0.04 -6.83 6.60
N VAL A 133 0.76 -7.73 5.94
CA VAL A 133 0.23 -8.98 5.38
C VAL A 133 0.92 -10.20 5.99
N ALA A 134 1.58 -10.04 7.14
CA ALA A 134 2.27 -11.11 7.83
C ALA A 134 1.38 -12.35 8.07
N GLY A 135 1.90 -13.52 7.69
CA GLY A 135 1.22 -14.79 7.83
C GLY A 135 -0.05 -14.95 6.95
N ARG A 136 -0.35 -14.00 6.07
CA ARG A 136 -1.50 -14.10 5.16
C ARG A 136 -1.15 -14.92 3.93
N GLU A 137 -2.16 -15.55 3.33
CA GLU A 137 -2.00 -16.27 2.07
C GLU A 137 -2.06 -15.30 0.88
N PHE A 138 -1.27 -15.59 -0.16
CA PHE A 138 -1.27 -14.88 -1.43
C PHE A 138 -1.39 -15.85 -2.61
N GLY A 139 -1.80 -15.32 -3.76
CA GLY A 139 -1.87 -16.02 -5.03
C GLY A 139 -2.83 -15.34 -6.00
N PRO A 140 -3.13 -15.92 -7.17
CA PRO A 140 -3.85 -15.23 -8.26
C PRO A 140 -5.29 -14.80 -7.95
N LYS A 141 -5.83 -15.20 -6.80
CA LYS A 141 -7.15 -14.78 -6.29
C LYS A 141 -7.06 -13.84 -5.09
N ALA A 142 -5.86 -13.65 -4.54
CA ALA A 142 -5.61 -12.74 -3.44
C ALA A 142 -5.61 -11.31 -3.97
N HIS A 143 -6.44 -10.49 -3.35
CA HIS A 143 -6.63 -9.10 -3.68
C HIS A 143 -6.88 -8.33 -2.38
N LEU A 144 -6.31 -7.13 -2.28
CA LEU A 144 -6.51 -6.22 -1.18
C LEU A 144 -6.81 -4.83 -1.72
N ALA A 145 -7.92 -4.25 -1.26
CA ALA A 145 -8.34 -2.90 -1.56
C ALA A 145 -8.39 -2.07 -0.28
N ILE A 146 -7.73 -0.91 -0.30
CA ILE A 146 -7.63 -0.01 0.85
C ILE A 146 -8.09 1.36 0.42
N ASP A 147 -9.18 1.83 1.00
CA ASP A 147 -9.68 3.18 0.82
C ASP A 147 -8.96 4.14 1.78
N LEU A 148 -8.61 5.33 1.28
CA LEU A 148 -7.79 6.31 1.96
C LEU A 148 -8.54 7.63 2.10
N ALA A 149 -8.57 8.16 3.33
CA ALA A 149 -9.02 9.52 3.56
C ALA A 149 -7.84 10.48 3.37
N VAL A 150 -7.82 11.13 2.20
CA VAL A 150 -6.75 12.03 1.78
C VAL A 150 -7.13 13.48 2.07
N SER A 151 -6.24 14.23 2.72
CA SER A 151 -6.45 15.66 2.98
C SER A 151 -6.30 16.49 1.71
N GLU A 152 -7.08 17.56 1.56
CA GLU A 152 -6.80 18.56 0.54
C GLU A 152 -5.47 19.26 0.82
N CYS A 153 -4.61 19.28 -0.19
CA CYS A 153 -3.39 20.07 -0.15
C CYS A 153 -3.71 21.48 -0.60
N LEU A 154 -4.15 22.33 0.33
CA LEU A 154 -4.38 23.75 0.09
C LEU A 154 -3.04 24.50 0.00
N LEU A 155 -2.20 24.14 -0.97
CA LEU A 155 -1.10 25.01 -1.38
C LEU A 155 -1.69 26.02 -2.37
N GLY A 156 -2.08 27.17 -1.83
CA GLY A 156 -2.37 28.38 -2.60
C GLY A 156 -1.12 29.07 -3.08
#